data_AF-A0A530M2Z2-F1
#
_entry.id   AF-A0A530M2Z2-F1
#
_cell.length_a   1.000
_cell.length_b   1.000
_cell.length_c   1.000
_cell.angle_alpha   90.00
_cell.angle_beta   90.00
_cell.angle_gamma   90.00
#
_symmetry.space_group_name_H-M   'P 1'
#
loop_
_entity.id
_entity.type
_entity.pdbx_description
1 polymer ?
#
loop_
_entity_poly.entity_id
_entity_poly.type
_entity_poly.pdbx_seq_one_letter_code
_entity_poly.pdbx_strand_id
1 'polypeptide(L)' 'MRKASRLFEIIQILRLARKPVTAAMIAERLEVTMRSVYRDIAA' A
#
# COMPACT_ATOMS: atom_id res chain seq x y z
N MET A 1 -0.89 -6.87 -10.90
CA MET A 1 -1.36 -7.36 -9.57
C MET A 1 -2.87 -7.52 -9.56
N ARG A 2 -3.40 -8.57 -8.93
CA ARG A 2 -4.85 -8.63 -8.61
C ARG A 2 -5.13 -7.65 -7.47
N LYS A 3 -6.31 -7.03 -7.41
CA LYS A 3 -6.63 -6.03 -6.36
C LYS A 3 -6.43 -6.60 -4.94
N ALA A 4 -6.87 -7.84 -4.72
CA ALA A 4 -6.73 -8.54 -3.44
C ALA A 4 -5.26 -8.79 -3.03
N SER A 5 -4.35 -9.04 -3.98
CA SER A 5 -2.94 -9.26 -3.65
C SER A 5 -2.26 -7.97 -3.18
N ARG A 6 -2.62 -6.82 -3.78
CA ARG A 6 -2.05 -5.53 -3.42
C ARG A 6 -2.46 -5.04 -2.04
N LEU A 7 -3.72 -5.23 -1.64
CA LEU A 7 -4.14 -4.87 -0.28
C LEU A 7 -3.37 -5.68 0.77
N PHE A 8 -3.14 -6.97 0.51
CA PHE A 8 -2.37 -7.81 1.42
C PHE A 8 -0.91 -7.34 1.52
N GLU A 9 -0.28 -6.96 0.41
CA GLU A 9 1.07 -6.37 0.42
C GLU A 9 1.13 -5.06 1.21
N ILE A 10 0.14 -4.16 1.05
CA ILE A 10 0.03 -2.92 1.83
C ILE A 10 -0.05 -3.24 3.34
N ILE A 11 -0.87 -4.21 3.73
CA ILE A 11 -1.00 -4.64 5.13
C ILE A 11 0.33 -5.19 5.66
N GLN A 12 1.06 -5.99 4.87
CA GLN A 12 2.38 -6.49 5.29
C GLN A 12 3.39 -5.36 5.50
N ILE A 13 3.43 -4.38 4.59
CA ILE A 13 4.30 -3.20 4.74
C ILE A 13 4.00 -2.47 6.03
N LEU A 14 2.72 -2.19 6.31
CA LEU A 14 2.31 -1.46 7.50
C LEU A 14 2.59 -2.25 8.79
N ARG A 15 2.37 -3.56 8.79
CA ARG A 15 2.59 -4.43 9.97
C ARG A 15 4.06 -4.54 10.35
N LEU A 16 4.96 -4.51 9.38
CA LEU A 16 6.41 -4.61 9.62
C LEU A 16 7.07 -3.25 9.88
N ALA A 17 6.37 -2.15 9.63
CA ALA A 17 6.91 -0.82 9.79
C ALA A 17 7.04 -0.42 11.26
N ARG A 18 8.23 0.03 11.66
CA ARG A 18 8.50 0.56 13.00
C ARG A 18 8.17 2.05 13.15
N LYS A 19 7.84 2.71 12.04
CA LYS A 19 7.50 4.14 11.94
C LYS A 19 6.34 4.29 10.97
N PRO A 20 5.56 5.39 11.06
CA PRO A 20 4.52 5.68 10.08
C PRO A 20 5.07 5.64 8.65
N VAL A 21 4.32 4.99 7.74
CA VAL A 21 4.65 4.90 6.32
C VAL A 21 3.63 5.71 5.55
N THR A 22 4.11 6.57 4.65
CA THR A 22 3.23 7.40 3.83
C THR A 22 2.70 6.63 2.63
N ALA A 23 1.57 7.08 2.08
CA ALA A 23 1.04 6.52 0.83
C ALA A 23 2.04 6.67 -0.34
N ALA A 24 2.88 7.71 -0.35
CA ALA A 24 3.93 7.91 -1.35
C ALA A 24 4.99 6.80 -1.29
N MET A 25 5.48 6.45 -0.10
CA MET A 25 6.46 5.37 0.09
C MET A 25 5.89 4.00 -0.30
N ILE A 26 4.61 3.75 0.01
CA ILE A 26 3.92 2.52 -0.38
C ILE A 26 3.76 2.47 -1.90
N ALA A 27 3.35 3.59 -2.51
CA ALA A 27 3.16 3.73 -3.94
C ALA A 27 4.46 3.50 -4.72
N GLU A 28 5.56 4.07 -4.25
CA GLU A 28 6.91 3.86 -4.82
C GLU A 28 7.30 2.38 -4.74
N ARG A 29 7.17 1.75 -3.56
CA ARG A 29 7.57 0.35 -3.36
C ARG A 29 6.75 -0.65 -4.18
N LEU A 30 5.47 -0.35 -4.39
CA LEU A 30 4.54 -1.21 -5.12
C LEU A 30 4.39 -0.83 -6.60
N GLU A 31 5.15 0.18 -7.07
CA GLU A 31 5.10 0.71 -8.43
C GLU A 31 3.66 1.09 -8.87
N VAL A 32 2.93 1.74 -7.97
CA VAL A 32 1.58 2.26 -8.21
C VAL A 32 1.49 3.75 -7.92
N THR A 33 0.33 4.34 -8.16
CA THR A 33 0.06 5.72 -7.76
C THR A 33 -0.47 5.79 -6.33
N MET A 34 -0.27 6.91 -5.65
CA MET A 34 -0.91 7.16 -4.33
C MET A 34 -2.43 7.00 -4.38
N ARG A 35 -3.07 7.39 -5.50
CA ARG A 35 -4.52 7.22 -5.70
C ARG A 35 -4.95 5.76 -5.63
N SER A 36 -4.14 4.84 -6.19
CA SER A 36 -4.40 3.41 -6.09
C SER A 36 -4.33 2.92 -4.66
N VAL A 37 -3.32 3.37 -3.88
CA VAL A 37 -3.17 3.03 -2.46
C VAL A 37 -4.42 3.46 -1.67
N TYR A 38 -4.86 4.71 -1.82
CA TYR A 38 -6.07 5.18 -1.14
C TYR A 38 -7.33 4.42 -1.58
N ARG A 39 -7.45 4.09 -2.87
CA ARG A 39 -8.57 3.28 -3.40
C ARG A 39 -8.62 1.87 -2.82
N ASP A 40 -7.47 1.25 -2.57
CA ASP A 40 -7.43 -0.10 -2.03
C ASP A 40 -7.73 -0.11 -0.52
N ILE A 41 -7.35 0.95 0.20
CA ILE A 41 -7.66 1.10 1.63
C ILE A 41 -9.14 1.43 1.86
N ALA A 42 -9.77 2.22 0.96
CA ALA A 42 -11.15 2.67 1.10
C ALA A 42 -12.22 1.69 0.58
N ALA A 43 -11.80 0.57 -0.03
CA ALA A 43 -12.70 -0.41 -0.65
C ALA A 43 -12.98 -1.61 0.25
#